data_AF-A0A371E4R7-F1
#
_entry.id   AF-A0A371E4R7-F1
#
_cell.length_a   1.000
_cell.length_b   1.000
_cell.length_c   1.000
_cell.angle_alpha   90.00
_cell.angle_beta   90.00
_cell.angle_gamma   90.00
#
_symmetry.space_group_name_H-M   'P 1'
#
loop_
_entity.id
_entity.type
_entity.pdbx_description
1 polymer ?
#
loop_
_entity_poly.entity_id
_entity_poly.type
_entity_poly.pdbx_seq_one_letter_code
_entity_poly.pdbx_strand_id
1 'polypeptide(L)'
;MSVTLSFLLTFLALSQAQPHSDDPPPPSSTVCIVGAGIGGSSVAHFLRLYSPDSTPAANIRVFERNGVVGGRIATVTVAGETFEAGASILHPKNLHTVEFRKILNLKVKEPRSDSFSLGIWDGNKFVFKTVKLSCDVPVLDKLLKLPFVNSLVSLVNSAFMFVRYGFSLFKMQNFVESAVERFLKYYEEPGSRPIFETVDEMLQWAGLYNLTTRTLQDELVDAGLSTKLINELVTVITRINYGQSVNMSGLGGAVSLAGSGGGLWSIEGGNWQMAAGLLNKSDVALHLHEEIKSVADRGDYYELNSTKGNSYKCEIAVVATPLDELDIQFIPPISIPQRKLQHTHATFVRGLLNPAYFGLKAVTKIPDLVGTIENPNLPFTSISVLKKYNEKESTYKIFSRQPMADTLLDSIYSVRKETIRINWAAYPHYHAPEIFAPFILDKRHLYYVNAFENAASTMETSAVAAENIARLILSRYFGKVIVHSSNLSASSQEEGTHFDL
;
A
#
# COMPACT_ATOMS: atom_id res chain seq x y z
N MET A 1 -44.28 64.29 21.70
CA MET A 1 -43.83 63.46 20.56
C MET A 1 -42.33 63.33 20.67
N SER A 2 -41.87 62.15 21.05
CA SER A 2 -40.46 61.81 21.28
C SER A 2 -39.82 61.41 19.96
N VAL A 3 -38.69 62.01 19.59
CA VAL A 3 -37.89 61.62 18.42
C VAL A 3 -36.49 61.27 18.93
N THR A 4 -36.19 59.98 18.85
CA THR A 4 -34.92 59.32 19.19
C THR A 4 -33.87 59.60 18.11
N LEU A 5 -32.74 60.17 18.51
CA LEU A 5 -31.57 60.43 17.66
C LEU A 5 -30.56 59.28 17.83
N SER A 6 -30.32 58.52 16.77
CA SER A 6 -29.33 57.43 16.75
C SER A 6 -27.92 57.99 16.55
N PHE A 7 -27.00 57.60 17.43
CA PHE A 7 -25.55 57.82 17.30
C PHE A 7 -24.96 56.76 16.36
N LEU A 8 -24.29 57.19 15.28
CA LEU A 8 -23.47 56.34 14.42
C LEU A 8 -21.99 56.71 14.65
N LEU A 9 -21.24 55.85 15.34
CA LEU A 9 -19.79 55.96 15.46
C LEU A 9 -19.13 55.46 14.17
N THR A 10 -18.46 56.36 13.45
CA THR A 10 -17.53 56.02 12.36
C THR A 10 -16.14 55.71 12.94
N PHE A 11 -15.70 54.44 12.84
CA PHE A 11 -14.31 54.05 13.04
C PHE A 11 -13.52 54.27 11.74
N LEU A 12 -12.54 55.18 11.77
CA LEU A 12 -11.50 55.31 10.75
C LEU A 12 -10.47 54.18 10.93
N ALA A 13 -10.46 53.22 10.00
CA ALA A 13 -9.38 52.25 9.86
C ALA A 13 -8.31 52.81 8.91
N LEU A 14 -7.12 53.09 9.44
CA LEU A 14 -5.92 53.34 8.63
C LEU A 14 -5.51 52.02 7.95
N SER A 15 -5.68 51.96 6.63
CA SER A 15 -5.14 50.88 5.80
C SER A 15 -3.64 51.12 5.59
N GLN A 16 -2.79 50.25 6.16
CA GLN A 16 -1.39 50.15 5.76
C GLN A 16 -1.33 49.44 4.40
N ALA A 17 -0.94 50.18 3.37
CA ALA A 17 -0.67 49.63 2.06
C ALA A 17 0.59 48.75 2.11
N GLN A 18 0.44 47.45 1.85
CA GLN A 18 1.56 46.59 1.47
C GLN A 18 1.97 46.90 0.03
N PRO A 19 3.28 46.89 -0.30
CA PRO A 19 3.72 47.11 -1.67
C PRO A 19 3.27 45.95 -2.56
N HIS A 20 2.45 46.26 -3.56
CA HIS A 20 2.19 45.37 -4.69
C HIS A 20 3.49 45.21 -5.50
N SER A 21 4.05 44.00 -5.50
CA SER A 21 5.04 43.58 -6.48
C SER A 21 4.32 43.28 -7.80
N ASP A 22 4.52 44.13 -8.80
CA ASP A 22 4.13 43.90 -10.21
C ASP A 22 5.06 42.86 -10.89
N ASP A 23 5.31 41.72 -10.24
CA ASP A 23 5.93 40.60 -10.93
C ASP A 23 4.87 39.95 -11.83
N PRO A 24 5.17 39.68 -13.12
CA PRO A 24 4.26 38.91 -13.97
C PRO A 24 3.94 37.59 -13.29
N PRO A 25 2.70 37.06 -13.42
CA PRO A 25 2.36 35.76 -12.87
C PRO A 25 3.40 34.75 -13.38
N PRO A 26 3.94 33.88 -12.50
CA PRO A 26 4.97 32.94 -12.91
C PRO A 26 4.47 32.17 -14.14
N PRO A 27 5.30 32.00 -15.19
CA PRO A 27 4.89 31.25 -16.36
C PRO A 27 4.34 29.89 -15.92
N SER A 28 3.19 29.50 -16.44
CA SER A 28 2.50 28.26 -16.06
C SER A 28 3.48 27.09 -16.16
N SER A 29 3.95 26.60 -15.02
CA SER A 29 5.04 25.64 -14.96
C SER A 29 4.48 24.23 -15.17
N THR A 30 5.17 23.40 -15.94
CA THR A 30 4.73 22.05 -16.30
C THR A 30 5.46 21.03 -15.43
N VAL A 31 4.69 20.25 -14.67
CA VAL A 31 5.17 19.09 -13.92
C VAL A 31 4.84 17.84 -14.72
N CYS A 32 5.88 17.05 -15.04
CA CYS A 32 5.72 15.79 -15.73
C CYS A 32 5.98 14.61 -14.79
N ILE A 33 4.98 13.75 -14.62
CA ILE A 33 5.02 12.60 -13.73
C ILE A 33 5.07 11.33 -14.57
N VAL A 34 6.10 10.51 -14.37
CA VAL A 34 6.31 9.22 -15.06
C VAL A 34 5.77 8.10 -14.18
N GLY A 35 4.60 7.55 -14.55
CA GLY A 35 3.89 6.47 -13.86
C GLY A 35 2.56 6.93 -13.27
N ALA A 36 1.46 6.29 -13.65
CA ALA A 36 0.11 6.58 -13.14
C ALA A 36 -0.34 5.59 -12.04
N GLY A 37 0.62 5.04 -11.30
CA GLY A 37 0.34 4.30 -10.06
C GLY A 37 -0.03 5.23 -8.91
N ILE A 38 -0.27 4.66 -7.72
CA ILE A 38 -0.66 5.44 -6.54
C ILE A 38 0.33 6.57 -6.21
N GLY A 39 1.65 6.31 -6.26
CA GLY A 39 2.66 7.34 -6.01
C GLY A 39 2.53 8.55 -6.94
N GLY A 40 2.48 8.35 -8.26
CA GLY A 40 2.34 9.43 -9.23
C GLY A 40 0.99 10.16 -9.13
N SER A 41 -0.09 9.41 -8.91
CA SER A 41 -1.42 10.00 -8.71
C SER A 41 -1.52 10.81 -7.41
N SER A 42 -0.84 10.39 -6.35
CA SER A 42 -0.76 11.11 -5.08
C SER A 42 0.08 12.38 -5.21
N VAL A 43 1.18 12.36 -5.99
CA VAL A 43 1.95 13.59 -6.27
C VAL A 43 1.07 14.62 -6.95
N ALA A 44 0.34 14.22 -8.01
CA ALA A 44 -0.60 15.11 -8.69
C ALA A 44 -1.65 15.69 -7.72
N HIS A 45 -2.21 14.84 -6.87
CA HIS A 45 -3.19 15.23 -5.85
C HIS A 45 -2.62 16.24 -4.86
N PHE A 46 -1.47 15.97 -4.25
CA PHE A 46 -0.90 16.86 -3.24
C PHE A 46 -0.38 18.17 -3.83
N LEU A 47 0.12 18.16 -5.07
CA LEU A 47 0.45 19.39 -5.78
C LEU A 47 -0.78 20.28 -5.94
N ARG A 48 -1.94 19.71 -6.27
CA ARG A 48 -3.20 20.45 -6.36
C ARG A 48 -3.69 20.89 -4.99
N LEU A 49 -3.69 20.00 -4.00
CA LEU A 49 -4.18 20.25 -2.66
C LEU A 49 -3.42 21.38 -1.95
N TYR A 50 -2.12 21.51 -2.19
CA TYR A 50 -1.28 22.53 -1.56
C TYR A 50 -0.99 23.74 -2.47
N SER A 51 -1.55 23.77 -3.68
CA SER A 51 -1.53 24.96 -4.54
C SER A 51 -2.64 25.94 -4.13
N PRO A 52 -2.40 27.26 -4.15
CA PRO A 52 -3.45 28.23 -3.87
C PRO A 52 -4.56 28.23 -4.94
N ASP A 53 -5.82 28.31 -4.52
CA ASP A 53 -7.01 28.29 -5.40
C ASP A 53 -7.02 29.38 -6.48
N SER A 54 -6.37 30.52 -6.21
CA SER A 54 -6.32 31.66 -7.13
C SER A 54 -5.36 31.49 -8.31
N THR A 55 -4.44 30.51 -8.25
CA THR A 55 -3.50 30.18 -9.34
C THR A 55 -3.06 28.71 -9.22
N PRO A 56 -3.60 27.78 -10.04
CA PRO A 56 -3.08 26.42 -10.10
C PRO A 56 -1.58 26.48 -10.38
N ALA A 57 -0.75 26.00 -9.45
CA ALA A 57 0.69 26.26 -9.51
C ALA A 57 1.36 25.62 -10.74
N ALA A 58 0.75 24.60 -11.34
CA ALA A 58 1.35 23.88 -12.47
C ALA A 58 0.35 23.24 -13.45
N ASN A 59 0.73 23.13 -14.71
CA ASN A 59 0.15 22.15 -15.64
C ASN A 59 0.75 20.77 -15.32
N ILE A 60 -0.09 19.76 -15.04
CA ILE A 60 0.38 18.44 -14.63
C ILE A 60 0.15 17.46 -15.79
N ARG A 61 1.22 16.83 -16.27
CA ARG A 61 1.18 15.74 -17.26
C ARG A 61 1.57 14.44 -16.59
N VAL A 62 0.81 13.39 -16.83
CA VAL A 62 1.08 12.05 -16.28
C VAL A 62 1.22 11.05 -17.42
N PHE A 63 2.32 10.32 -17.45
CA PHE A 63 2.63 9.35 -18.50
C PHE A 63 2.52 7.93 -17.95
N GLU A 64 1.74 7.08 -18.62
CA GLU A 64 1.54 5.69 -18.26
C GLU A 64 1.76 4.80 -19.48
N ARG A 65 2.69 3.85 -19.34
CA ARG A 65 3.02 2.91 -20.42
C ARG A 65 1.87 1.96 -20.76
N ASN A 66 1.00 1.68 -19.80
CA ASN A 66 -0.15 0.81 -19.98
C ASN A 66 -1.39 1.57 -20.46
N GLY A 67 -2.41 0.83 -20.89
CA GLY A 67 -3.73 1.38 -21.23
C GLY A 67 -4.62 1.68 -20.03
N VAL A 68 -4.14 1.45 -18.81
CA VAL A 68 -4.88 1.63 -17.55
C VAL A 68 -3.96 2.20 -16.48
N VAL A 69 -4.55 2.95 -15.55
CA VAL A 69 -3.87 3.53 -14.38
C VAL A 69 -3.89 2.57 -13.19
N GLY A 70 -3.14 2.87 -12.13
CA GLY A 70 -3.10 2.10 -10.88
C GLY A 70 -1.83 1.28 -10.67
N GLY A 71 -1.05 1.03 -11.72
CA GLY A 71 0.23 0.32 -11.63
C GLY A 71 0.09 -1.07 -11.00
N ARG A 72 0.75 -1.32 -9.86
CA ARG A 72 0.68 -2.59 -9.10
C ARG A 72 -0.65 -2.80 -8.36
N ILE A 73 -1.52 -1.80 -8.35
CA ILE A 73 -2.90 -1.91 -7.86
C ILE A 73 -3.77 -2.28 -9.04
N ALA A 74 -3.77 -3.56 -9.38
CA ALA A 74 -4.49 -4.08 -10.53
C ALA A 74 -5.45 -5.19 -10.12
N THR A 75 -6.41 -5.47 -10.99
CA THR A 75 -7.42 -6.50 -10.78
C THR A 75 -7.40 -7.54 -11.89
N VAL A 76 -8.00 -8.69 -11.62
CA VAL A 76 -8.30 -9.75 -12.60
C VAL A 76 -9.75 -10.13 -12.55
N THR A 77 -10.31 -10.46 -13.70
CA THR A 77 -11.67 -11.00 -13.79
C THR A 77 -11.60 -12.50 -14.03
N VAL A 78 -12.23 -13.28 -13.15
CA VAL A 78 -12.36 -14.75 -13.25
C VAL A 78 -13.83 -15.08 -13.10
N ALA A 79 -14.42 -15.80 -14.06
CA ALA A 79 -15.86 -16.10 -14.09
C ALA A 79 -16.78 -14.87 -13.88
N GLY A 80 -16.43 -13.73 -14.49
CA GLY A 80 -17.19 -12.48 -14.40
C GLY A 80 -17.05 -11.74 -13.06
N GLU A 81 -16.21 -12.23 -12.14
CA GLU A 81 -15.95 -11.61 -10.84
C GLU A 81 -14.56 -10.98 -10.81
N THR A 82 -14.46 -9.76 -10.29
CA THR A 82 -13.21 -9.02 -10.23
C THR A 82 -12.52 -9.18 -8.87
N PHE A 83 -11.25 -9.56 -8.90
CA PHE A 83 -10.40 -9.78 -7.72
C PHE A 83 -9.13 -8.94 -7.80
N GLU A 84 -8.62 -8.53 -6.64
CA GLU A 84 -7.33 -7.85 -6.55
C GLU A 84 -6.16 -8.78 -6.94
N ALA A 85 -5.36 -8.32 -7.89
CA ALA A 85 -4.16 -9.00 -8.38
C ALA A 85 -2.94 -8.71 -7.49
N GLY A 86 -2.76 -7.45 -7.11
CA GLY A 86 -1.77 -6.95 -6.14
C GLY A 86 -2.44 -6.12 -5.05
N ALA A 87 -1.66 -5.53 -4.15
CA ALA A 87 -2.09 -4.45 -3.24
C ALA A 87 -3.52 -4.62 -2.65
N SER A 88 -3.82 -5.81 -2.11
CA SER A 88 -5.21 -6.26 -1.92
C SER A 88 -5.85 -5.82 -0.59
N ILE A 89 -5.07 -5.21 0.31
CA ILE A 89 -5.49 -4.83 1.66
C ILE A 89 -5.04 -3.41 1.99
N LEU A 90 -5.84 -2.71 2.79
CA LEU A 90 -5.60 -1.39 3.36
C LEU A 90 -5.76 -1.46 4.87
N HIS A 91 -4.96 -0.70 5.61
CA HIS A 91 -4.97 -0.68 7.06
C HIS A 91 -5.68 0.59 7.58
N PRO A 92 -6.45 0.53 8.69
CA PRO A 92 -7.17 1.72 9.21
C PRO A 92 -6.28 2.91 9.59
N LYS A 93 -5.01 2.65 9.93
CA LYS A 93 -4.00 3.70 10.26
C LYS A 93 -3.26 4.25 9.04
N ASN A 94 -3.66 3.87 7.83
CA ASN A 94 -3.17 4.43 6.58
C ASN A 94 -3.99 5.67 6.24
N LEU A 95 -3.65 6.82 6.84
CA LEU A 95 -4.54 7.98 6.88
C LEU A 95 -4.74 8.63 5.51
N HIS A 96 -3.75 8.60 4.61
CA HIS A 96 -3.95 9.09 3.24
C HIS A 96 -4.93 8.23 2.47
N THR A 97 -4.77 6.90 2.46
CA THR A 97 -5.71 6.03 1.74
C THR A 97 -7.13 6.07 2.33
N VAL A 98 -7.26 6.23 3.66
CA VAL A 98 -8.56 6.52 4.31
C VAL A 98 -9.15 7.83 3.79
N GLU A 99 -8.34 8.88 3.67
CA GLU A 99 -8.78 10.19 3.17
C GLU A 99 -9.11 10.14 1.68
N PHE A 100 -8.29 9.49 0.86
CA PHE A 100 -8.55 9.26 -0.57
C PHE A 100 -9.90 8.58 -0.77
N ARG A 101 -10.22 7.55 0.04
CA ARG A 101 -11.52 6.89 0.01
C ARG A 101 -12.67 7.86 0.35
N LYS A 102 -12.50 8.76 1.32
CA LYS A 102 -13.52 9.77 1.67
C LYS A 102 -13.71 10.80 0.55
N ILE A 103 -12.64 11.45 0.09
CA ILE A 103 -12.74 12.52 -0.92
C ILE A 103 -13.25 11.99 -2.25
N LEU A 104 -12.97 10.73 -2.59
CA LEU A 104 -13.43 10.08 -3.82
C LEU A 104 -14.80 9.39 -3.66
N ASN A 105 -15.40 9.44 -2.47
CA ASN A 105 -16.67 8.77 -2.15
C ASN A 105 -16.68 7.28 -2.52
N LEU A 106 -15.56 6.59 -2.28
CA LEU A 106 -15.41 5.17 -2.60
C LEU A 106 -16.04 4.30 -1.51
N LYS A 107 -16.70 3.22 -1.93
CA LYS A 107 -17.32 2.25 -1.02
C LYS A 107 -16.30 1.23 -0.55
N VAL A 108 -16.34 0.93 0.74
CA VAL A 108 -15.55 -0.15 1.34
C VAL A 108 -16.27 -1.47 1.06
N LYS A 109 -15.53 -2.46 0.58
CA LYS A 109 -16.04 -3.82 0.39
C LYS A 109 -16.38 -4.43 1.75
N GLU A 110 -17.59 -4.94 1.89
CA GLU A 110 -18.03 -5.56 3.13
C GLU A 110 -17.12 -6.75 3.52
N PRO A 111 -16.74 -6.87 4.80
CA PRO A 111 -16.03 -8.04 5.29
C PRO A 111 -16.84 -9.29 5.00
N ARG A 112 -16.17 -10.37 4.60
CA ARG A 112 -16.86 -11.65 4.48
C ARG A 112 -17.29 -12.11 5.86
N SER A 113 -18.56 -12.47 5.99
CA SER A 113 -19.16 -13.02 7.21
C SER A 113 -18.62 -14.40 7.61
N ASP A 114 -17.91 -15.07 6.70
CA ASP A 114 -17.35 -16.39 6.94
C ASP A 114 -16.02 -16.30 7.71
N SER A 115 -15.92 -17.06 8.81
CA SER A 115 -14.66 -17.25 9.52
C SER A 115 -13.61 -17.85 8.57
N PHE A 116 -12.50 -17.12 8.43
CA PHE A 116 -11.40 -17.47 7.54
C PHE A 116 -10.44 -18.42 8.26
N SER A 117 -10.29 -19.64 7.76
CA SER A 117 -9.43 -20.64 8.38
C SER A 117 -8.00 -20.59 7.83
N LEU A 118 -7.01 -20.59 8.72
CA LEU A 118 -5.58 -20.58 8.43
C LEU A 118 -4.97 -21.98 8.63
N GLY A 119 -4.09 -22.38 7.71
CA GLY A 119 -3.17 -23.51 7.86
C GLY A 119 -1.74 -23.12 7.54
N ILE A 120 -0.80 -23.55 8.38
CA ILE A 120 0.64 -23.45 8.13
C ILE A 120 1.12 -24.81 7.65
N TRP A 121 1.62 -24.88 6.42
CA TRP A 121 2.03 -26.10 5.74
C TRP A 121 3.54 -26.14 5.53
N ASP A 122 4.17 -27.29 5.83
CA ASP A 122 5.63 -27.48 5.73
C ASP A 122 6.09 -28.17 4.43
N GLY A 123 5.16 -28.50 3.53
CA GLY A 123 5.40 -29.31 2.34
C GLY A 123 4.90 -30.75 2.44
N ASN A 124 4.68 -31.23 3.67
CA ASN A 124 4.26 -32.61 3.93
C ASN A 124 2.99 -32.64 4.79
N LYS A 125 2.92 -31.83 5.84
CA LYS A 125 1.81 -31.76 6.79
C LYS A 125 1.53 -30.33 7.22
N PHE A 126 0.36 -30.12 7.81
CA PHE A 126 0.04 -28.88 8.49
C PHE A 126 0.63 -28.89 9.90
N VAL A 127 1.57 -27.99 10.17
CA VAL A 127 2.17 -27.81 11.50
C VAL A 127 1.26 -27.03 12.45
N PHE A 128 0.33 -26.27 11.88
CA PHE A 128 -0.73 -25.55 12.59
C PHE A 128 -1.96 -25.40 11.69
N LYS A 129 -3.16 -25.50 12.28
CA LYS A 129 -4.43 -25.17 11.63
C LYS A 129 -5.39 -24.55 12.63
N THR A 130 -6.12 -23.53 12.20
CA THR A 130 -7.32 -23.09 12.91
C THR A 130 -8.47 -24.07 12.64
N VAL A 131 -9.38 -24.17 13.61
CA VAL A 131 -10.62 -24.93 13.49
C VAL A 131 -11.60 -24.17 12.62
N LYS A 132 -12.25 -24.92 11.74
CA LYS A 132 -13.44 -24.52 11.00
C LYS A 132 -14.52 -25.55 11.23
N LEU A 133 -15.71 -25.10 11.63
CA LEU A 133 -16.89 -25.95 11.64
C LEU A 133 -17.56 -25.84 10.28
N SER A 134 -17.76 -26.96 9.62
CA SER A 134 -18.54 -27.09 8.39
C SER A 134 -19.30 -28.39 8.44
N CYS A 135 -20.51 -28.41 7.89
CA CYS A 135 -21.32 -29.62 7.80
C CYS A 135 -21.79 -29.84 6.36
N ASP A 136 -21.80 -31.09 5.90
CA ASP A 136 -22.29 -31.44 4.57
C ASP A 136 -23.83 -31.41 4.48
N VAL A 137 -24.52 -31.16 5.60
CA VAL A 137 -25.97 -30.98 5.65
C VAL A 137 -26.29 -29.47 5.61
N PRO A 138 -26.90 -28.93 4.53
CA PRO A 138 -27.04 -27.48 4.32
C PRO A 138 -27.75 -26.73 5.45
N VAL A 139 -28.79 -27.34 6.03
CA VAL A 139 -29.55 -26.74 7.14
C VAL A 139 -28.69 -26.63 8.40
N LEU A 140 -27.87 -27.65 8.67
CA LEU A 140 -27.00 -27.68 9.85
C LEU A 140 -25.76 -26.80 9.64
N ASP A 141 -25.22 -26.73 8.42
CA ASP A 141 -24.16 -25.79 8.05
C ASP A 141 -24.61 -24.34 8.24
N LYS A 142 -25.86 -24.02 7.87
CA LYS A 142 -26.45 -22.70 8.10
C LYS A 142 -26.56 -22.38 9.60
N LEU A 143 -26.89 -23.38 10.43
CA LEU A 143 -26.92 -23.23 11.89
C LEU A 143 -25.51 -22.99 12.48
N LEU A 144 -24.51 -23.71 11.97
CA LEU A 144 -23.11 -23.57 12.38
C LEU A 144 -22.49 -22.22 11.97
N LYS A 145 -23.09 -21.54 10.99
CA LYS A 145 -22.70 -20.20 10.54
C LYS A 145 -23.37 -19.07 11.30
N LEU A 146 -24.17 -19.36 12.34
CA LEU A 146 -24.78 -18.32 13.16
C LEU A 146 -23.70 -17.50 13.90
N PRO A 147 -23.90 -16.18 14.10
CA PRO A 147 -22.89 -15.30 14.68
C PRO A 147 -22.31 -15.80 16.00
N PHE A 148 -23.15 -16.34 16.89
CA PHE A 148 -22.69 -16.85 18.18
C PHE A 148 -21.77 -18.08 18.04
N VAL A 149 -22.01 -18.96 17.07
CA VAL A 149 -21.15 -20.13 16.81
C VAL A 149 -19.80 -19.67 16.24
N ASN A 150 -19.82 -18.71 15.31
CA ASN A 150 -18.59 -18.12 14.78
C ASN A 150 -17.75 -17.45 15.88
N SER A 151 -18.40 -16.76 16.83
CA SER A 151 -17.72 -16.19 18.00
C SER A 151 -17.06 -17.26 18.87
N LEU A 152 -17.74 -18.39 19.13
CA LEU A 152 -17.17 -19.51 19.87
C LEU A 152 -15.98 -20.15 19.14
N VAL A 153 -16.09 -20.37 17.82
CA VAL A 153 -14.98 -20.88 16.99
C VAL A 153 -13.79 -19.92 17.00
N SER A 154 -14.05 -18.61 16.93
CA SER A 154 -13.02 -17.57 17.06
C SER A 154 -12.31 -17.65 18.41
N LEU A 155 -13.05 -17.80 19.51
CA LEU A 155 -12.49 -17.95 20.85
C LEU A 155 -11.61 -19.20 20.96
N VAL A 156 -12.07 -20.34 20.43
CA VAL A 156 -11.30 -21.59 20.41
C VAL A 156 -10.01 -21.43 19.59
N ASN A 157 -10.08 -20.78 18.43
CA ASN A 157 -8.91 -20.50 17.62
C ASN A 157 -7.92 -19.58 18.33
N SER A 158 -8.40 -18.53 19.00
CA SER A 158 -7.57 -17.66 19.83
C SER A 158 -6.91 -18.42 20.98
N ALA A 159 -7.63 -19.33 21.63
CA ALA A 159 -7.07 -20.21 22.66
C ALA A 159 -5.99 -21.14 22.09
N PHE A 160 -6.18 -21.74 20.92
CA PHE A 160 -5.17 -22.57 20.27
C PHE A 160 -3.92 -21.78 19.86
N MET A 161 -4.10 -20.56 19.35
CA MET A 161 -2.99 -19.65 19.05
C MET A 161 -2.23 -19.30 20.34
N PHE A 162 -2.94 -18.98 21.42
CA PHE A 162 -2.34 -18.64 22.70
C PHE A 162 -1.63 -19.84 23.34
N VAL A 163 -2.21 -21.05 23.31
CA VAL A 163 -1.55 -22.27 23.79
C VAL A 163 -0.27 -22.56 23.00
N ARG A 164 -0.26 -22.27 21.69
CA ARG A 164 0.89 -22.55 20.83
C ARG A 164 2.02 -21.54 20.96
N TYR A 165 1.68 -20.25 21.06
CA TYR A 165 2.64 -19.15 20.96
C TYR A 165 2.77 -18.31 22.24
N GLY A 166 1.83 -18.45 23.18
CA GLY A 166 1.80 -17.77 24.46
C GLY A 166 1.83 -16.25 24.34
N PHE A 167 2.48 -15.61 25.31
CA PHE A 167 2.66 -14.16 25.36
C PHE A 167 3.50 -13.58 24.21
N SER A 168 4.14 -14.42 23.38
CA SER A 168 4.84 -13.97 22.20
C SER A 168 3.91 -13.26 21.19
N LEU A 169 2.61 -13.56 21.21
CA LEU A 169 1.60 -12.85 20.39
C LEU A 169 1.45 -11.39 20.81
N PHE A 170 1.41 -11.11 22.12
CA PHE A 170 1.34 -9.74 22.63
C PHE A 170 2.63 -8.97 22.36
N LYS A 171 3.79 -9.61 22.46
CA LYS A 171 5.08 -8.98 22.09
C LYS A 171 5.13 -8.61 20.62
N MET A 172 4.61 -9.48 19.74
CA MET A 172 4.46 -9.19 18.31
C MET A 172 3.53 -7.99 18.08
N GLN A 173 2.39 -7.93 18.76
CA GLN A 173 1.48 -6.79 18.69
C GLN A 173 2.17 -5.48 19.12
N ASN A 174 2.84 -5.47 20.28
CA ASN A 174 3.54 -4.29 20.79
C ASN A 174 4.66 -3.82 19.83
N PHE A 175 5.40 -4.75 19.22
CA PHE A 175 6.41 -4.44 18.22
C PHE A 175 5.80 -3.71 17.01
N VAL A 176 4.67 -4.23 16.50
CA VAL A 176 3.94 -3.63 15.38
C VAL A 176 3.36 -2.27 15.75
N GLU A 177 2.72 -2.16 16.91
CA GLU A 177 2.14 -0.91 17.40
C GLU A 177 3.19 0.19 17.55
N SER A 178 4.37 -0.12 18.09
CA SER A 178 5.46 0.87 18.20
C SER A 178 5.92 1.37 16.82
N ALA A 179 5.99 0.50 15.81
CA ALA A 179 6.33 0.91 14.45
C ALA A 179 5.22 1.77 13.82
N VAL A 180 3.95 1.40 14.03
CA VAL A 180 2.78 2.16 13.54
C VAL A 180 2.70 3.54 14.19
N GLU A 181 2.92 3.65 15.50
CA GLU A 181 2.95 4.93 16.22
C GLU A 181 4.02 5.88 15.68
N ARG A 182 5.21 5.36 15.38
CA ARG A 182 6.29 6.13 14.75
C ARG A 182 5.93 6.54 13.32
N PHE A 183 5.27 5.66 12.56
CA PHE A 183 4.80 5.96 11.21
C PHE A 183 3.70 7.04 11.20
N LEU A 184 2.82 7.07 12.21
CA LEU A 184 1.76 8.07 12.33
C LEU A 184 2.28 9.52 12.42
N LYS A 185 3.55 9.72 12.80
CA LYS A 185 4.19 11.04 12.76
C LYS A 185 4.19 11.66 11.38
N TYR A 186 4.15 10.87 10.31
CA TYR A 186 4.06 11.40 8.95
C TYR A 186 2.75 12.11 8.65
N TYR A 187 1.74 12.04 9.51
CA TYR A 187 0.50 12.79 9.36
C TYR A 187 0.40 14.00 10.30
N GLU A 188 1.46 14.29 11.05
CA GLU A 188 1.54 15.54 11.80
C GLU A 188 1.40 16.74 10.85
N GLU A 189 0.85 17.83 11.39
CA GLU A 189 0.51 19.01 10.60
C GLU A 189 1.69 19.48 9.76
N PRO A 190 1.46 19.96 8.51
CA PRO A 190 2.54 20.40 7.64
C PRO A 190 3.47 21.47 8.22
N GLY A 191 3.01 22.24 9.23
CA GLY A 191 3.82 23.23 9.95
C GLY A 191 4.81 22.62 10.96
N SER A 192 4.53 21.45 11.53
CA SER A 192 5.41 20.76 12.48
C SER A 192 6.30 19.70 11.82
N ARG A 193 5.86 19.15 10.68
CA ARG A 193 6.59 18.14 9.92
C ARG A 193 7.59 18.79 8.94
N PRO A 194 8.90 18.47 8.99
CA PRO A 194 9.86 18.95 8.01
C PRO A 194 9.53 18.51 6.57
N ILE A 195 10.24 19.10 5.61
CA ILE A 195 10.29 18.63 4.21
C ILE A 195 11.64 17.95 4.05
N PHE A 196 11.65 16.70 3.59
CA PHE A 196 12.83 15.85 3.60
C PHE A 196 13.40 15.70 2.19
N GLU A 197 14.71 15.93 2.00
CA GLU A 197 15.37 15.71 0.70
C GLU A 197 15.80 14.25 0.52
N THR A 198 16.00 13.54 1.63
CA THR A 198 16.40 12.13 1.64
C THR A 198 15.41 11.25 2.42
N VAL A 199 15.38 9.96 2.08
CA VAL A 199 14.59 8.96 2.80
C VAL A 199 15.18 8.73 4.20
N ASP A 200 16.50 8.76 4.34
CA ASP A 200 17.21 8.62 5.61
C ASP A 200 16.75 9.65 6.65
N GLU A 201 16.76 10.94 6.31
CA GLU A 201 16.29 12.02 7.19
C GLU A 201 14.82 11.82 7.59
N MET A 202 13.98 11.44 6.62
CA MET A 202 12.56 11.20 6.84
C MET A 202 12.32 10.03 7.81
N LEU A 203 13.08 8.95 7.68
CA LEU A 203 13.00 7.79 8.57
C LEU A 203 13.60 8.08 9.96
N GLN A 204 14.70 8.83 10.03
CA GLN A 204 15.33 9.21 11.28
C GLN A 204 14.41 10.09 12.12
N TRP A 205 13.77 11.08 11.49
CA TRP A 205 12.82 11.97 12.16
C TRP A 205 11.61 11.21 12.73
N ALA A 206 11.05 10.26 11.98
CA ALA A 206 9.98 9.40 12.48
C ALA A 206 10.44 8.44 13.59
N GLY A 207 11.74 8.15 13.66
CA GLY A 207 12.32 7.15 14.54
C GLY A 207 12.21 5.72 13.98
N LEU A 208 12.07 5.58 12.67
CA LEU A 208 11.94 4.30 11.95
C LEU A 208 13.27 3.82 11.33
N TYR A 209 14.27 4.69 11.20
CA TYR A 209 15.54 4.37 10.52
C TYR A 209 16.25 3.14 11.09
N ASN A 210 16.29 2.97 12.42
CA ASN A 210 17.01 1.84 13.01
C ASN A 210 16.44 0.47 12.55
N LEU A 211 15.12 0.40 12.32
CA LEU A 211 14.47 -0.82 11.82
C LEU A 211 14.92 -1.19 10.40
N THR A 212 15.54 -0.27 9.65
CA THR A 212 16.06 -0.57 8.30
C THR A 212 17.50 -1.07 8.30
N THR A 213 18.17 -1.05 9.46
CA THR A 213 19.59 -1.42 9.58
C THR A 213 19.81 -2.87 9.98
N ARG A 214 18.75 -3.57 10.40
CA ARG A 214 18.79 -4.96 10.89
C ARG A 214 17.69 -5.82 10.29
N THR A 215 17.86 -7.14 10.34
CA THR A 215 16.84 -8.06 9.85
C THR A 215 15.62 -8.06 10.78
N LEU A 216 14.44 -8.39 10.26
CA LEU A 216 13.26 -8.58 11.08
C LEU A 216 13.49 -9.65 12.14
N GLN A 217 14.20 -10.74 11.80
CA GLN A 217 14.50 -11.79 12.76
C GLN A 217 15.25 -11.26 13.98
N ASP A 218 16.29 -10.45 13.78
CA ASP A 218 17.08 -9.89 14.89
C ASP A 218 16.22 -8.96 15.76
N GLU A 219 15.43 -8.08 15.14
CA GLU A 219 14.54 -7.16 15.84
C GLU A 219 13.49 -7.90 16.68
N LEU A 220 12.92 -9.00 16.16
CA LEU A 220 11.91 -9.79 16.87
C LEU A 220 12.51 -10.64 17.99
N VAL A 221 13.73 -11.16 17.82
CA VAL A 221 14.46 -11.87 18.87
C VAL A 221 14.77 -10.92 20.03
N ASP A 222 15.26 -9.71 19.73
CA ASP A 222 15.55 -8.69 20.74
C ASP A 222 14.27 -8.20 21.45
N ALA A 223 13.14 -8.11 20.72
CA ALA A 223 11.83 -7.87 21.32
C ALA A 223 11.30 -9.06 22.14
N GLY A 224 12.03 -10.17 22.20
CA GLY A 224 11.75 -11.33 23.04
C GLY A 224 10.65 -12.24 22.50
N LEU A 225 10.40 -12.23 21.19
CA LEU A 225 9.48 -13.17 20.55
C LEU A 225 10.09 -14.57 20.50
N SER A 226 9.25 -15.59 20.62
CA SER A 226 9.69 -16.98 20.55
C SER A 226 10.07 -17.36 19.12
N THR A 227 11.14 -18.15 18.96
CA THR A 227 11.57 -18.70 17.67
C THR A 227 10.44 -19.45 16.95
N LYS A 228 9.56 -20.11 17.71
CA LYS A 228 8.40 -20.83 17.16
C LYS A 228 7.41 -19.89 16.48
N LEU A 229 7.03 -18.78 17.12
CA LEU A 229 6.14 -17.79 16.52
C LEU A 229 6.81 -17.11 15.30
N ILE A 230 8.12 -16.83 15.39
CA ILE A 230 8.90 -16.24 14.28
C ILE A 230 8.91 -17.18 13.06
N ASN A 231 9.27 -18.45 13.24
CA ASN A 231 9.44 -19.42 12.15
C ASN A 231 8.10 -19.89 11.55
N GLU A 232 7.00 -19.78 12.30
CA GLU A 232 5.68 -20.20 11.84
C GLU A 232 4.83 -19.01 11.41
N LEU A 233 4.29 -18.24 12.37
CA LEU A 233 3.29 -17.22 12.07
C LEU A 233 3.89 -15.99 11.36
N VAL A 234 4.98 -15.43 11.89
CA VAL A 234 5.63 -14.24 11.32
C VAL A 234 6.18 -14.54 9.93
N THR A 235 6.84 -15.70 9.77
CA THR A 235 7.36 -16.16 8.48
C THR A 235 6.24 -16.33 7.46
N VAL A 236 5.10 -16.93 7.84
CA VAL A 236 3.95 -17.04 6.93
C VAL A 236 3.41 -15.65 6.54
N ILE A 237 3.28 -14.72 7.48
CA ILE A 237 2.78 -13.37 7.21
C ILE A 237 3.70 -12.62 6.24
N THR A 238 5.01 -12.60 6.52
CA THR A 238 6.04 -11.95 5.67
C THR A 238 6.10 -12.55 4.27
N ARG A 239 6.01 -13.87 4.16
CA ARG A 239 5.96 -14.56 2.87
C ARG A 239 4.70 -14.19 2.10
N ILE A 240 3.53 -14.18 2.73
CA ILE A 240 2.26 -13.82 2.05
C ILE A 240 2.30 -12.37 1.53
N ASN A 241 2.76 -11.43 2.36
CA ASN A 241 2.66 -10.02 2.05
C ASN A 241 3.81 -9.52 1.15
N TYR A 242 5.02 -10.07 1.28
CA TYR A 242 6.21 -9.58 0.57
C TYR A 242 6.97 -10.65 -0.22
N GLY A 243 6.54 -11.91 -0.17
CA GLY A 243 7.26 -13.02 -0.79
C GLY A 243 8.62 -13.31 -0.15
N GLN A 244 8.91 -12.76 1.03
CA GLN A 244 10.23 -12.81 1.69
C GLN A 244 10.10 -13.40 3.09
N SER A 245 11.22 -13.90 3.64
CA SER A 245 11.26 -14.45 4.99
C SER A 245 11.55 -13.38 6.03
N VAL A 246 11.67 -13.77 7.29
CA VAL A 246 12.11 -12.91 8.40
C VAL A 246 13.55 -12.39 8.25
N ASN A 247 14.30 -12.83 7.23
CA ASN A 247 15.61 -12.26 6.90
C ASN A 247 15.50 -10.90 6.17
N MET A 248 14.28 -10.49 5.79
CA MET A 248 14.03 -9.16 5.24
C MET A 248 14.36 -8.05 6.25
N SER A 249 14.49 -6.81 5.78
CA SER A 249 14.68 -5.64 6.64
C SER A 249 13.58 -5.49 7.69
N GLY A 250 13.95 -5.07 8.89
CA GLY A 250 13.06 -4.97 10.05
C GLY A 250 11.84 -4.07 9.81
N LEU A 251 12.00 -2.93 9.14
CA LEU A 251 10.88 -2.01 8.84
C LEU A 251 9.90 -2.64 7.84
N GLY A 252 10.40 -3.17 6.73
CA GLY A 252 9.56 -3.87 5.75
C GLY A 252 8.82 -5.05 6.40
N GLY A 253 9.48 -5.75 7.32
CA GLY A 253 8.91 -6.80 8.15
C GLY A 253 7.81 -6.30 9.11
N ALA A 254 8.04 -5.18 9.81
CA ALA A 254 7.05 -4.57 10.69
C ALA A 254 5.80 -4.13 9.91
N VAL A 255 5.97 -3.52 8.74
CA VAL A 255 4.86 -3.18 7.84
C VAL A 255 4.12 -4.43 7.35
N SER A 256 4.84 -5.51 7.07
CA SER A 256 4.23 -6.79 6.74
C SER A 256 3.33 -7.32 7.85
N LEU A 257 3.79 -7.24 9.10
CA LEU A 257 3.02 -7.68 10.26
C LEU A 257 1.80 -6.79 10.51
N ALA A 258 1.93 -5.47 10.33
CA ALA A 258 0.79 -4.54 10.38
C ALA A 258 -0.31 -4.92 9.36
N GLY A 259 0.10 -5.39 8.17
CA GLY A 259 -0.80 -5.93 7.13
C GLY A 259 -1.47 -7.27 7.45
N SER A 260 -1.38 -7.77 8.69
CA SER A 260 -2.07 -8.98 9.17
C SER A 260 -2.98 -8.75 10.38
N GLY A 261 -3.11 -7.48 10.81
CA GLY A 261 -3.94 -7.09 11.94
C GLY A 261 -5.45 -7.06 11.64
N GLY A 262 -6.24 -6.64 12.64
CA GLY A 262 -7.68 -6.46 12.50
C GLY A 262 -8.07 -5.19 11.74
N GLY A 263 -9.29 -5.18 11.17
CA GLY A 263 -9.85 -3.99 10.52
C GLY A 263 -9.32 -3.69 9.12
N LEU A 264 -8.59 -4.63 8.50
CA LEU A 264 -8.14 -4.49 7.12
C LEU A 264 -9.34 -4.37 6.17
N TRP A 265 -9.20 -3.52 5.16
CA TRP A 265 -10.28 -3.19 4.24
C TRP A 265 -9.80 -3.08 2.79
N SER A 266 -10.74 -3.01 1.85
CA SER A 266 -10.47 -2.82 0.41
C SER A 266 -11.64 -2.07 -0.23
N ILE A 267 -11.43 -1.49 -1.41
CA ILE A 267 -12.46 -0.78 -2.15
C ILE A 267 -13.32 -1.76 -2.95
N GLU A 268 -14.64 -1.58 -2.90
CA GLU A 268 -15.57 -2.28 -3.77
C GLU A 268 -15.29 -1.93 -5.24
N GLY A 269 -15.12 -2.92 -6.12
CA GLY A 269 -14.71 -2.72 -7.51
C GLY A 269 -13.19 -2.54 -7.73
N GLY A 270 -12.44 -2.37 -6.64
CA GLY A 270 -10.99 -2.50 -6.58
C GLY A 270 -10.25 -1.21 -6.21
N ASN A 271 -9.09 -1.38 -5.59
CA ASN A 271 -8.26 -0.33 -5.01
C ASN A 271 -7.67 0.62 -6.07
N TRP A 272 -7.57 0.18 -7.33
CA TRP A 272 -7.08 0.99 -8.46
C TRP A 272 -7.87 2.30 -8.63
N GLN A 273 -9.14 2.31 -8.21
CA GLN A 273 -10.02 3.48 -8.23
C GLN A 273 -9.46 4.65 -7.43
N MET A 274 -8.62 4.43 -6.42
CA MET A 274 -7.94 5.51 -5.71
C MET A 274 -7.02 6.28 -6.67
N ALA A 275 -6.11 5.59 -7.37
CA ALA A 275 -5.21 6.25 -8.31
C ALA A 275 -5.97 6.96 -9.44
N ALA A 276 -6.99 6.29 -10.01
CA ALA A 276 -7.82 6.88 -11.06
C ALA A 276 -8.57 8.13 -10.59
N GLY A 277 -9.19 8.06 -9.40
CA GLY A 277 -9.95 9.17 -8.84
C GLY A 277 -9.08 10.37 -8.47
N LEU A 278 -7.87 10.13 -7.94
CA LEU A 278 -6.91 11.18 -7.63
C LEU A 278 -6.46 11.92 -8.90
N LEU A 279 -6.15 11.21 -9.97
CA LEU A 279 -5.79 11.82 -11.26
C LEU A 279 -6.95 12.66 -11.82
N ASN A 280 -8.17 12.11 -11.79
CA ASN A 280 -9.36 12.82 -12.28
C ASN A 280 -9.64 14.12 -11.50
N LYS A 281 -9.48 14.10 -10.17
CA LYS A 281 -9.64 15.30 -9.34
C LYS A 281 -8.50 16.32 -9.49
N SER A 282 -7.37 15.90 -10.04
CA SER A 282 -6.16 16.73 -10.09
C SER A 282 -5.98 17.51 -11.40
N ASP A 283 -6.96 17.46 -12.31
CA ASP A 283 -6.92 18.14 -13.62
C ASP A 283 -5.58 17.94 -14.34
N VAL A 284 -5.30 16.67 -14.65
CA VAL A 284 -4.05 16.24 -15.30
C VAL A 284 -4.27 15.96 -16.78
N ALA A 285 -3.27 16.26 -17.60
CA ALA A 285 -3.16 15.70 -18.94
C ALA A 285 -2.58 14.27 -18.85
N LEU A 286 -3.46 13.28 -18.90
CA LEU A 286 -3.10 11.85 -18.80
C LEU A 286 -2.76 11.27 -20.19
N HIS A 287 -1.54 10.77 -20.32
CA HIS A 287 -1.02 10.11 -21.52
C HIS A 287 -0.90 8.60 -21.30
N LEU A 288 -1.90 7.84 -21.75
CA LEU A 288 -1.90 6.37 -21.71
C LEU A 288 -1.17 5.76 -22.92
N HIS A 289 -0.75 4.51 -22.78
CA HIS A 289 0.07 3.78 -23.76
C HIS A 289 1.36 4.50 -24.14
N GLU A 290 1.89 5.33 -23.25
CA GLU A 290 3.00 6.23 -23.54
C GLU A 290 4.08 6.10 -22.46
N GLU A 291 5.15 5.40 -22.82
CA GLU A 291 6.29 5.17 -21.95
C GLU A 291 7.37 6.22 -22.23
N ILE A 292 7.96 6.77 -21.18
CA ILE A 292 9.08 7.72 -21.29
C ILE A 292 10.39 6.94 -21.38
N LYS A 293 11.14 7.14 -22.46
CA LYS A 293 12.44 6.49 -22.71
C LYS A 293 13.62 7.27 -22.15
N SER A 294 13.52 8.59 -22.12
CA SER A 294 14.61 9.44 -21.63
C SER A 294 14.10 10.69 -20.95
N VAL A 295 14.84 11.14 -19.95
CA VAL A 295 14.66 12.43 -19.28
C VAL A 295 15.97 13.20 -19.41
N ALA A 296 15.98 14.29 -20.18
CA ALA A 296 17.18 15.04 -20.46
C ALA A 296 17.10 16.47 -19.92
N ASP A 297 18.04 16.86 -19.07
CA ASP A 297 18.20 18.23 -18.60
C ASP A 297 18.72 19.12 -19.75
N ARG A 298 18.00 20.21 -20.01
CA ARG A 298 18.33 21.23 -21.02
C ARG A 298 18.73 22.57 -20.39
N GLY A 299 18.98 22.61 -19.09
CA GLY A 299 19.36 23.82 -18.34
C GLY A 299 18.16 24.57 -17.77
N ASP A 300 17.14 24.85 -18.59
CA ASP A 300 15.93 25.57 -18.16
C ASP A 300 14.72 24.64 -17.95
N TYR A 301 14.70 23.48 -18.61
CA TYR A 301 13.64 22.48 -18.50
C TYR A 301 14.19 21.07 -18.72
N TYR A 302 13.39 20.07 -18.42
CA TYR A 302 13.59 18.68 -18.82
C TYR A 302 12.86 18.38 -20.12
N GLU A 303 13.55 17.70 -21.04
CA GLU A 303 12.97 17.12 -22.23
C GLU A 303 12.69 15.63 -22.00
N LEU A 304 11.41 15.26 -21.98
CA LEU A 304 10.95 13.88 -21.84
C LEU A 304 10.60 13.33 -23.23
N ASN A 305 11.34 12.32 -23.68
CA ASN A 305 11.08 11.65 -24.96
C ASN A 305 10.32 10.35 -24.74
N SER A 306 9.24 10.13 -25.48
CA SER A 306 8.38 8.96 -25.33
C SER A 306 8.62 7.87 -26.39
N THR A 307 8.13 6.65 -26.13
CA THR A 307 8.10 5.55 -27.11
C THR A 307 7.32 5.88 -28.38
N LYS A 308 6.41 6.86 -28.34
CA LYS A 308 5.63 7.31 -29.50
C LYS A 308 6.37 8.33 -30.38
N GLY A 309 7.60 8.71 -30.01
CA GLY A 309 8.36 9.74 -30.73
C GLY A 309 7.97 11.17 -30.37
N ASN A 310 7.15 11.37 -29.34
CA ASN A 310 6.82 12.69 -28.82
C ASN A 310 7.94 13.20 -27.90
N SER A 311 8.11 14.52 -27.87
CA SER A 311 8.99 15.22 -26.95
C SER A 311 8.18 16.23 -26.13
N TYR A 312 8.35 16.20 -24.80
CA TYR A 312 7.64 17.05 -23.87
C TYR A 312 8.63 17.90 -23.06
N LYS A 313 8.41 19.22 -23.06
CA LYS A 313 9.15 20.15 -22.20
C LYS A 313 8.44 20.28 -20.85
N CYS A 314 9.19 20.12 -19.78
CA CYS A 314 8.69 20.17 -18.40
C CYS A 314 9.71 20.83 -17.49
N GLU A 315 9.33 21.84 -16.71
CA GLU A 315 10.21 22.48 -15.75
C GLU A 315 10.54 21.56 -14.56
N ILE A 316 9.65 20.60 -14.28
CA ILE A 316 9.78 19.64 -13.18
C ILE A 316 9.49 18.22 -13.70
N ALA A 317 10.31 17.26 -13.27
CA ALA A 317 10.13 15.85 -13.60
C ALA A 317 10.03 15.01 -12.31
N VAL A 318 9.01 14.16 -12.23
CA VAL A 318 8.79 13.25 -11.10
C VAL A 318 8.74 11.82 -11.62
N VAL A 319 9.66 10.98 -11.17
CA VAL A 319 9.68 9.56 -11.48
C VAL A 319 8.91 8.81 -10.40
N ALA A 320 7.79 8.20 -10.78
CA ALA A 320 6.91 7.43 -9.90
C ALA A 320 6.79 5.95 -10.35
N THR A 321 7.86 5.44 -10.95
CA THR A 321 7.99 4.06 -11.42
C THR A 321 9.33 3.47 -10.93
N PRO A 322 9.41 2.16 -10.62
CA PRO A 322 10.67 1.54 -10.21
C PRO A 322 11.72 1.62 -11.32
N LEU A 323 12.82 2.31 -11.06
CA LEU A 323 13.93 2.49 -12.02
C LEU A 323 14.76 1.22 -12.27
N ASP A 324 14.62 0.21 -11.41
CA ASP A 324 15.31 -1.08 -11.56
C ASP A 324 14.61 -2.01 -12.58
N GLU A 325 13.36 -1.68 -12.96
CA GLU A 325 12.52 -2.46 -13.88
C GLU A 325 12.40 -1.82 -15.27
N LEU A 326 12.95 -0.61 -15.44
CA LEU A 326 12.81 0.21 -16.62
C LEU A 326 14.15 0.83 -17.02
N ASP A 327 14.42 0.85 -18.32
CA ASP A 327 15.62 1.47 -18.89
C ASP A 327 15.34 2.91 -19.32
N ILE A 328 15.03 3.78 -18.34
CA ILE A 328 14.89 5.22 -18.61
C ILE A 328 16.28 5.85 -18.65
N GLN A 329 16.63 6.43 -19.78
CA GLN A 329 17.91 7.11 -19.94
C GLN A 329 17.86 8.53 -19.37
N PHE A 330 18.68 8.79 -18.37
CA PHE A 330 18.85 10.13 -17.80
C PHE A 330 20.07 10.83 -18.43
N ILE A 331 19.89 12.09 -18.82
CA ILE A 331 20.95 12.90 -19.45
C ILE A 331 21.03 14.24 -18.70
N PRO A 332 22.07 14.50 -17.88
CA PRO A 332 23.17 13.60 -17.56
C PRO A 332 22.72 12.36 -16.75
N PRO A 333 23.53 11.28 -16.73
CA PRO A 333 23.21 10.09 -15.95
C PRO A 333 23.05 10.40 -14.46
N ILE A 334 22.04 9.79 -13.84
CA ILE A 334 21.82 9.83 -12.39
C ILE A 334 22.49 8.63 -11.70
N SER A 335 22.77 8.76 -10.41
CA SER A 335 23.33 7.68 -9.58
C SER A 335 22.33 7.31 -8.49
N ILE A 336 21.81 6.09 -8.54
CA ILE A 336 20.95 5.51 -7.50
C ILE A 336 21.54 4.17 -7.03
N PRO A 337 21.34 3.78 -5.76
CA PRO A 337 21.73 2.45 -5.30
C PRO A 337 21.06 1.36 -6.15
N GLN A 338 21.82 0.33 -6.50
CA GLN A 338 21.26 -0.81 -7.22
C GLN A 338 20.28 -1.56 -6.32
N ARG A 339 19.13 -1.94 -6.88
CA ARG A 339 18.14 -2.74 -6.18
C ARG A 339 17.61 -3.84 -7.07
N LYS A 340 17.22 -4.94 -6.43
CA LYS A 340 16.54 -6.06 -7.08
C LYS A 340 15.11 -6.12 -6.58
N LEU A 341 14.14 -6.32 -7.48
CA LEU A 341 12.75 -6.50 -7.11
C LEU A 341 12.46 -7.98 -6.85
N GLN A 342 11.68 -8.24 -5.82
CA GLN A 342 11.03 -9.52 -5.59
C GLN A 342 9.82 -9.62 -6.52
N HIS A 343 9.92 -10.54 -7.48
CA HIS A 343 8.79 -10.90 -8.32
C HIS A 343 7.82 -11.81 -7.57
N THR A 344 6.55 -11.41 -7.53
CA THR A 344 5.45 -12.18 -6.98
C THR A 344 4.57 -12.66 -8.12
N HIS A 345 4.59 -13.97 -8.35
CA HIS A 345 3.72 -14.62 -9.32
C HIS A 345 2.38 -14.93 -8.67
N ALA A 346 1.34 -14.21 -9.10
CA ALA A 346 -0.03 -14.41 -8.70
C ALA A 346 -0.74 -15.30 -9.73
N THR A 347 -1.12 -16.50 -9.33
CA THR A 347 -1.90 -17.42 -10.18
C THR A 347 -3.33 -17.52 -9.65
N PHE A 348 -4.29 -17.20 -10.49
CA PHE A 348 -5.71 -17.30 -10.21
C PHE A 348 -6.24 -18.57 -10.84
N VAL A 349 -6.88 -19.42 -10.06
CA VAL A 349 -7.42 -20.69 -10.56
C VAL A 349 -8.88 -20.80 -10.15
N ARG A 350 -9.76 -21.01 -11.13
CA ARG A 350 -11.13 -21.47 -10.89
C ARG A 350 -11.13 -22.98 -10.98
N GLY A 351 -11.46 -23.67 -9.89
CA GLY A 351 -11.34 -25.13 -9.85
C GLY A 351 -11.67 -25.75 -8.51
N LEU A 352 -11.12 -26.94 -8.28
CA LEU A 352 -11.23 -27.72 -7.05
C LEU A 352 -9.85 -28.21 -6.63
N LEU A 353 -9.44 -27.90 -5.39
CA LEU A 353 -8.16 -28.38 -4.85
C LEU A 353 -8.15 -29.91 -4.74
N ASN A 354 -6.97 -30.51 -4.88
CA ASN A 354 -6.71 -31.91 -4.61
C ASN A 354 -6.35 -32.10 -3.13
N PRO A 355 -7.20 -32.71 -2.29
CA PRO A 355 -6.89 -32.86 -0.87
C PRO A 355 -5.69 -33.79 -0.61
N ALA A 356 -5.43 -34.75 -1.52
CA ALA A 356 -4.29 -35.65 -1.39
C ALA A 356 -2.95 -34.92 -1.48
N TYR A 357 -2.87 -33.83 -2.25
CA TYR A 357 -1.67 -32.98 -2.34
C TYR A 357 -1.26 -32.44 -0.96
N PHE A 358 -2.24 -32.16 -0.09
CA PHE A 358 -2.01 -31.63 1.26
C PHE A 358 -2.01 -32.72 2.34
N GLY A 359 -1.98 -34.00 1.97
CA GLY A 359 -2.09 -35.12 2.92
C GLY A 359 -3.45 -35.21 3.61
N LEU A 360 -4.51 -34.71 2.98
CA LEU A 360 -5.88 -34.69 3.53
C LEU A 360 -6.81 -35.61 2.73
N LYS A 361 -7.91 -36.03 3.36
CA LYS A 361 -8.91 -36.93 2.75
C LYS A 361 -10.08 -36.20 2.08
N ALA A 362 -10.28 -34.91 2.37
CA ALA A 362 -11.43 -34.14 1.89
C ALA A 362 -11.06 -32.67 1.70
N VAL A 363 -11.65 -32.04 0.68
CA VAL A 363 -11.43 -30.62 0.35
C VAL A 363 -11.88 -29.69 1.47
N THR A 364 -12.98 -30.03 2.17
CA THR A 364 -13.51 -29.27 3.31
C THR A 364 -12.54 -29.18 4.49
N LYS A 365 -11.52 -30.06 4.55
CA LYS A 365 -10.47 -30.03 5.58
C LYS A 365 -9.28 -29.15 5.21
N ILE A 366 -9.21 -28.64 3.98
CA ILE A 366 -8.18 -27.71 3.55
C ILE A 366 -8.58 -26.31 4.06
N PRO A 367 -7.70 -25.62 4.81
CA PRO A 367 -7.97 -24.26 5.26
C PRO A 367 -8.20 -23.28 4.11
N ASP A 368 -8.96 -22.21 4.36
CA ASP A 368 -9.26 -21.19 3.35
C ASP A 368 -8.01 -20.38 2.95
N LEU A 369 -7.03 -20.28 3.86
CA LEU A 369 -5.67 -19.81 3.59
C LEU A 369 -4.65 -20.85 4.03
N VAL A 370 -3.91 -21.35 3.06
CA VAL A 370 -2.72 -22.17 3.29
C VAL A 370 -1.50 -21.28 3.10
N GLY A 371 -0.77 -21.01 4.18
CA GLY A 371 0.55 -20.38 4.16
C GLY A 371 1.65 -21.42 4.32
N THR A 372 2.82 -21.14 3.76
CA THR A 372 3.98 -22.03 3.86
C THR A 372 5.06 -21.46 4.75
N ILE A 373 5.77 -22.33 5.47
CA ILE A 373 7.04 -21.96 6.11
C ILE A 373 8.09 -21.55 5.06
N GLU A 374 9.19 -20.94 5.49
CA GLU A 374 10.31 -20.65 4.61
C GLU A 374 11.10 -21.93 4.29
N ASN A 375 10.92 -22.44 3.08
CA ASN A 375 11.70 -23.56 2.55
C ASN A 375 11.83 -23.40 1.01
N PRO A 376 13.05 -23.41 0.44
CA PRO A 376 13.27 -23.19 -0.99
C PRO A 376 12.66 -24.27 -1.88
N ASN A 377 12.38 -25.46 -1.34
CA ASN A 377 11.77 -26.57 -2.08
C ASN A 377 10.24 -26.45 -2.17
N LEU A 378 9.62 -25.50 -1.46
CA LEU A 378 8.16 -25.32 -1.53
C LEU A 378 7.78 -24.50 -2.76
N PRO A 379 6.84 -24.99 -3.58
CA PRO A 379 6.59 -24.42 -4.89
C PRO A 379 5.70 -23.16 -4.87
N PHE A 380 5.07 -22.86 -3.73
CA PHE A 380 4.26 -21.67 -3.54
C PHE A 380 4.45 -21.08 -2.15
N THR A 381 4.09 -19.81 -2.02
CA THR A 381 4.08 -19.04 -0.78
C THR A 381 2.75 -19.24 -0.04
N SER A 382 1.64 -19.06 -0.76
CA SER A 382 0.31 -19.27 -0.18
C SER A 382 -0.74 -19.62 -1.23
N ILE A 383 -1.81 -20.26 -0.78
CA ILE A 383 -3.04 -20.49 -1.54
C ILE A 383 -4.20 -19.94 -0.70
N SER A 384 -4.99 -19.01 -1.25
CA SER A 384 -6.15 -18.44 -0.58
C SER A 384 -7.42 -18.60 -1.41
N VAL A 385 -8.53 -18.88 -0.72
CA VAL A 385 -9.86 -18.95 -1.33
C VAL A 385 -10.36 -17.53 -1.57
N LEU A 386 -10.49 -17.14 -2.83
CA LEU A 386 -11.05 -15.86 -3.22
C LEU A 386 -12.55 -15.87 -3.35
N LYS A 387 -13.22 -16.97 -3.71
CA LYS A 387 -14.70 -17.06 -3.71
C LYS A 387 -15.10 -18.52 -3.76
N LYS A 388 -16.08 -18.93 -2.97
CA LYS A 388 -16.70 -20.26 -3.07
C LYS A 388 -18.00 -20.12 -3.86
N TYR A 389 -18.14 -20.89 -4.94
CA TYR A 389 -19.40 -20.93 -5.71
C TYR A 389 -20.29 -22.07 -5.22
N ASN A 390 -19.70 -23.23 -4.95
CA ASN A 390 -20.33 -24.42 -4.38
C ASN A 390 -19.24 -25.35 -3.81
N GLU A 391 -19.63 -26.53 -3.31
CA GLU A 391 -18.72 -27.51 -2.71
C GLU A 391 -17.64 -28.05 -3.66
N LYS A 392 -17.89 -27.98 -4.98
CA LYS A 392 -17.01 -28.51 -6.02
C LYS A 392 -16.26 -27.43 -6.78
N GLU A 393 -16.41 -26.16 -6.40
CA GLU A 393 -15.92 -25.06 -7.21
C GLU A 393 -15.64 -23.79 -6.42
N SER A 394 -14.41 -23.30 -6.53
CA SER A 394 -13.98 -22.03 -5.95
C SER A 394 -12.97 -21.33 -6.85
N THR A 395 -12.85 -20.02 -6.70
CA THR A 395 -11.73 -19.24 -7.22
C THR A 395 -10.67 -19.14 -6.13
N TYR A 396 -9.43 -19.39 -6.50
CA TYR A 396 -8.27 -19.35 -5.62
C TYR A 396 -7.24 -18.35 -6.14
N LYS A 397 -6.45 -17.80 -5.23
CA LYS A 397 -5.23 -17.05 -5.54
C LYS A 397 -4.04 -17.77 -4.95
N ILE A 398 -3.01 -17.97 -5.78
CA ILE A 398 -1.76 -18.59 -5.38
C ILE A 398 -0.67 -17.54 -5.52
N PHE A 399 0.10 -17.31 -4.46
CA PHE A 399 1.35 -16.56 -4.55
C PHE A 399 2.53 -17.51 -4.60
N SER A 400 3.51 -17.20 -5.45
CA SER A 400 4.73 -17.98 -5.63
C SER A 400 5.88 -17.07 -6.07
N ARG A 401 7.12 -17.48 -5.80
CA ARG A 401 8.33 -16.74 -6.21
C ARG A 401 8.74 -17.02 -7.66
N GLN A 402 8.14 -18.02 -8.29
CA GLN A 402 8.44 -18.47 -9.64
C GLN A 402 7.13 -18.79 -10.39
N PRO A 403 7.11 -18.72 -11.73
CA PRO A 403 5.95 -19.12 -12.50
C PRO A 403 5.53 -20.56 -12.21
N MET A 404 4.23 -20.79 -11.97
CA MET A 404 3.71 -22.14 -11.74
C MET A 404 3.46 -22.88 -13.05
N ALA A 405 4.22 -23.95 -13.28
CA ALA A 405 4.02 -24.90 -14.37
C ALA A 405 2.66 -25.58 -14.28
N ASP A 406 2.06 -25.93 -15.42
CA ASP A 406 0.76 -26.60 -15.46
C ASP A 406 0.79 -27.96 -14.77
N THR A 407 1.88 -28.73 -14.90
CA THR A 407 2.05 -30.03 -14.21
C THR A 407 1.96 -29.90 -12.69
N LEU A 408 2.53 -28.83 -12.12
CA LEU A 408 2.41 -28.52 -10.70
C LEU A 408 0.97 -28.14 -10.34
N LEU A 409 0.32 -27.30 -11.14
CA LEU A 409 -1.08 -26.94 -10.91
C LEU A 409 -2.00 -28.16 -11.00
N ASP A 410 -1.76 -29.09 -11.91
CA ASP A 410 -2.51 -30.35 -12.03
C ASP A 410 -2.29 -31.30 -10.85
N SER A 411 -1.17 -31.15 -10.12
CA SER A 411 -0.97 -31.85 -8.85
C SER A 411 -1.76 -31.21 -7.69
N ILE A 412 -1.85 -29.87 -7.66
CA ILE A 412 -2.51 -29.09 -6.62
C ILE A 412 -4.04 -29.09 -6.78
N TYR A 413 -4.53 -29.17 -8.02
CA TYR A 413 -5.95 -29.11 -8.36
C TYR A 413 -6.42 -30.42 -8.98
N SER A 414 -7.53 -30.95 -8.46
CA SER A 414 -8.21 -32.10 -9.09
C SER A 414 -8.99 -31.68 -10.34
N VAL A 415 -9.44 -30.42 -10.38
CA VAL A 415 -10.13 -29.81 -11.54
C VAL A 415 -9.66 -28.37 -11.70
N ARG A 416 -9.31 -27.96 -12.92
CA ARG A 416 -9.08 -26.57 -13.32
C ARG A 416 -10.00 -26.20 -14.49
N LYS A 417 -10.74 -25.10 -14.35
CA LYS A 417 -11.63 -24.57 -15.39
C LYS A 417 -11.05 -23.33 -16.07
N GLU A 418 -10.36 -22.51 -15.29
CA GLU A 418 -9.78 -21.24 -15.75
C GLU A 418 -8.49 -21.01 -14.96
N THR A 419 -7.45 -20.51 -15.63
CA THR A 419 -6.19 -20.16 -14.98
C THR A 419 -5.66 -18.86 -15.57
N ILE A 420 -5.47 -17.85 -14.74
CA ILE A 420 -4.87 -16.56 -15.11
C ILE A 420 -3.58 -16.39 -14.29
N ARG A 421 -2.50 -15.97 -14.95
CA ARG A 421 -1.19 -15.78 -14.32
C ARG A 421 -0.74 -14.35 -14.49
N ILE A 422 -0.27 -13.74 -13.40
CA ILE A 422 0.33 -12.42 -13.41
C ILE A 422 1.68 -12.45 -12.72
N ASN A 423 2.64 -11.72 -13.28
CA ASN A 423 3.93 -11.45 -12.67
C ASN A 423 3.99 -9.99 -12.23
N TRP A 424 4.22 -9.76 -10.93
CA TRP A 424 4.44 -8.44 -10.38
C TRP A 424 5.88 -8.30 -9.92
N ALA A 425 6.61 -7.28 -10.41
CA ALA A 425 7.75 -6.72 -9.69
C ALA A 425 7.21 -6.00 -8.45
N ALA A 426 6.82 -6.77 -7.43
CA ALA A 426 5.87 -6.32 -6.42
C ALA A 426 6.53 -5.40 -5.40
N TYR A 427 7.71 -5.80 -4.92
CA TYR A 427 8.41 -5.15 -3.80
C TYR A 427 9.92 -5.23 -4.01
N PRO A 428 10.72 -4.33 -3.43
CA PRO A 428 12.16 -4.56 -3.29
C PRO A 428 12.46 -5.88 -2.59
N HIS A 429 13.56 -6.52 -2.97
CA HIS A 429 14.20 -7.52 -2.14
C HIS A 429 14.90 -6.78 -1.00
N TYR A 430 14.34 -6.85 0.20
CA TYR A 430 14.86 -6.14 1.36
C TYR A 430 16.10 -6.85 1.90
N HIS A 431 17.15 -6.09 2.13
CA HIS A 431 18.41 -6.57 2.67
C HIS A 431 18.97 -5.51 3.62
N ALA A 432 18.94 -5.81 4.92
CA ALA A 432 19.49 -4.93 5.92
C ALA A 432 21.04 -5.01 5.96
N PRO A 433 21.74 -3.87 6.11
CA PRO A 433 21.20 -2.51 6.16
C PRO A 433 20.73 -2.00 4.79
N GLU A 434 19.54 -1.40 4.75
CA GLU A 434 19.00 -0.79 3.54
C GLU A 434 19.78 0.47 3.14
N ILE A 435 19.90 0.70 1.83
CA ILE A 435 20.50 1.90 1.25
C ILE A 435 19.44 2.57 0.37
N PHE A 436 19.24 3.87 0.56
CA PHE A 436 18.17 4.61 -0.10
C PHE A 436 18.71 5.51 -1.21
N ALA A 437 17.93 5.62 -2.29
CA ALA A 437 18.07 6.75 -3.19
C ALA A 437 17.56 8.02 -2.50
N PRO A 438 18.09 9.21 -2.82
CA PRO A 438 17.49 10.46 -2.37
C PRO A 438 16.13 10.68 -3.05
N PHE A 439 15.28 11.54 -2.47
CA PHE A 439 14.06 11.98 -3.16
C PHE A 439 14.37 12.93 -4.33
N ILE A 440 15.50 13.63 -4.28
CA ILE A 440 15.99 14.54 -5.32
C ILE A 440 17.17 13.87 -6.04
N LEU A 441 17.05 13.62 -7.34
CA LEU A 441 18.02 12.87 -8.14
C LEU A 441 19.10 13.75 -8.80
N ASP A 442 18.88 15.06 -8.86
CA ASP A 442 19.81 16.01 -9.48
C ASP A 442 19.88 17.34 -8.71
N LYS A 443 20.53 18.35 -9.29
CA LYS A 443 20.66 19.68 -8.66
C LYS A 443 19.45 20.59 -8.90
N ARG A 444 18.45 20.14 -9.67
CA ARG A 444 17.31 20.93 -10.12
C ARG A 444 16.03 20.38 -9.49
N HIS A 445 15.14 19.80 -10.29
CA HIS A 445 13.78 19.39 -9.95
C HIS A 445 13.41 18.02 -10.54
N LEU A 446 14.36 17.08 -10.50
CA LEU A 446 14.12 15.67 -10.80
C LEU A 446 13.91 14.89 -9.50
N TYR A 447 12.68 14.40 -9.29
CA TYR A 447 12.28 13.73 -8.04
C TYR A 447 11.99 12.25 -8.24
N TYR A 448 12.21 11.42 -7.21
CA TYR A 448 11.96 9.97 -7.24
C TYR A 448 11.08 9.49 -6.09
N VAL A 449 9.82 9.15 -6.40
CA VAL A 449 8.83 8.70 -5.40
C VAL A 449 9.20 7.33 -4.83
N ASN A 450 9.64 6.40 -5.68
CA ASN A 450 9.90 5.01 -5.29
C ASN A 450 11.22 4.84 -4.52
N ALA A 451 11.94 5.93 -4.22
CA ALA A 451 13.08 5.96 -3.32
C ALA A 451 12.73 5.37 -1.94
N PHE A 452 11.52 5.66 -1.44
CA PHE A 452 11.05 5.17 -0.14
C PHE A 452 10.78 3.66 -0.10
N GLU A 453 10.66 2.99 -1.24
CA GLU A 453 10.23 1.59 -1.26
C GLU A 453 11.21 0.62 -0.60
N ASN A 454 12.50 0.94 -0.51
CA ASN A 454 13.48 0.16 0.27
C ASN A 454 13.17 0.17 1.77
N ALA A 455 12.42 1.15 2.26
CA ALA A 455 12.03 1.22 3.66
C ALA A 455 10.83 0.30 3.90
N ALA A 456 9.78 0.51 3.11
CA ALA A 456 8.64 -0.37 2.97
C ALA A 456 7.78 0.05 1.77
N SER A 457 7.37 -0.91 0.95
CA SER A 457 6.57 -0.68 -0.26
C SER A 457 5.10 -1.04 -0.03
N THR A 458 4.26 -0.02 0.06
CA THR A 458 2.79 -0.11 0.18
C THR A 458 2.13 1.05 -0.56
N MET A 459 0.81 1.01 -0.69
CA MET A 459 0.04 2.15 -1.19
C MET A 459 0.23 3.39 -0.31
N GLU A 460 0.23 3.21 1.01
CA GLU A 460 0.31 4.31 1.96
C GLU A 460 1.69 4.94 2.00
N THR A 461 2.75 4.13 2.06
CA THR A 461 4.14 4.65 2.06
C THR A 461 4.45 5.39 0.75
N SER A 462 3.88 4.96 -0.37
CA SER A 462 3.97 5.69 -1.64
C SER A 462 3.24 7.03 -1.59
N ALA A 463 2.08 7.11 -0.92
CA ALA A 463 1.33 8.35 -0.75
C ALA A 463 2.05 9.33 0.19
N VAL A 464 2.62 8.83 1.30
CA VAL A 464 3.45 9.61 2.23
C VAL A 464 4.69 10.20 1.53
N ALA A 465 5.40 9.38 0.73
CA ALA A 465 6.53 9.86 -0.06
C ALA A 465 6.11 10.89 -1.12
N ALA A 466 4.95 10.67 -1.76
CA ALA A 466 4.40 11.59 -2.75
C ALA A 466 4.01 12.95 -2.16
N GLU A 467 3.45 12.97 -0.95
CA GLU A 467 3.16 14.21 -0.23
C GLU A 467 4.44 15.01 0.08
N ASN A 468 5.48 14.32 0.57
CA ASN A 468 6.78 14.95 0.80
C ASN A 468 7.36 15.55 -0.48
N ILE A 469 7.29 14.83 -1.62
CA ILE A 469 7.75 15.33 -2.92
C ILE A 469 6.92 16.53 -3.40
N ALA A 470 5.61 16.52 -3.24
CA ALA A 470 4.78 17.67 -3.60
C ALA A 470 5.17 18.91 -2.78
N ARG A 471 5.42 18.74 -1.47
CA ARG A 471 5.90 19.81 -0.58
C ARG A 471 7.30 20.29 -0.97
N LEU A 472 8.22 19.39 -1.35
CA LEU A 472 9.54 19.73 -1.90
C LEU A 472 9.43 20.58 -3.16
N ILE A 473 8.56 20.20 -4.10
CA ILE A 473 8.33 20.93 -5.34
C ILE A 473 7.81 22.34 -5.04
N LEU A 474 6.77 22.45 -4.22
CA LEU A 474 6.15 23.73 -3.87
C LEU A 474 7.11 24.66 -3.13
N SER A 475 7.91 24.12 -2.21
CA SER A 475 8.92 24.88 -1.48
C SER A 475 10.07 25.33 -2.37
N ARG A 476 10.68 24.42 -3.13
CA ARG A 476 11.91 24.70 -3.90
C ARG A 476 11.67 25.47 -5.19
N TYR A 477 10.56 25.20 -5.89
CA TYR A 477 10.30 25.79 -7.20
C TYR A 477 9.35 26.99 -7.13
N PHE A 478 8.32 26.93 -6.30
CA PHE A 478 7.29 27.97 -6.24
C PHE A 478 7.44 28.91 -5.05
N GLY A 479 8.35 28.65 -4.11
CA GLY A 479 8.50 29.42 -2.87
C GLY A 479 7.24 29.42 -1.99
N LYS A 480 6.35 28.44 -2.17
CA LYS A 480 5.04 28.35 -1.51
C LYS A 480 4.99 27.10 -0.63
N VAL A 481 4.58 27.25 0.63
CA VAL A 481 4.09 26.14 1.45
C VAL A 481 2.82 26.63 2.12
N ILE A 482 1.66 26.15 1.66
CA ILE A 482 0.39 26.45 2.31
C ILE A 482 0.21 25.47 3.46
N VAL A 483 0.18 25.99 4.68
CA VAL A 483 -0.23 25.24 5.87
C VAL A 483 -1.76 25.22 5.89
N HIS A 484 -2.37 24.24 5.25
CA HIS A 484 -3.80 24.00 5.47
C HIS A 484 -3.98 23.36 6.85
N SER A 485 -4.57 24.09 7.79
CA SER A 485 -5.12 23.50 9.01
C SER A 485 -6.34 22.66 8.63
N SER A 486 -6.12 21.38 8.34
CA SER A 486 -7.23 20.44 8.35
C SER A 486 -7.73 20.39 9.79
N ASN A 487 -8.95 20.88 10.04
CA ASN A 487 -9.70 20.58 11.26
C ASN A 487 -9.94 19.07 11.31
N LEU A 488 -8.91 18.30 11.68
CA LEU A 488 -9.02 16.96 12.22
C LEU A 488 -9.53 17.15 13.65
N SER A 489 -10.81 17.51 13.79
CA SER A 489 -11.48 17.39 15.07
C SER A 489 -11.50 15.91 15.40
N ALA A 490 -10.66 15.51 16.35
CA ALA A 490 -10.94 14.39 17.20
C ALA A 490 -12.34 14.63 17.77
N SER A 491 -13.34 13.90 17.28
CA SER A 491 -14.67 13.93 17.88
C SER A 491 -14.49 13.45 19.33
N SER A 492 -14.60 14.41 20.24
CA SER A 492 -14.66 14.20 21.67
C SER A 492 -15.72 13.15 21.98
N GLN A 493 -15.34 12.29 22.91
CA GLN A 493 -16.14 11.26 23.56
C GLN A 493 -17.53 11.81 23.94
N GLU A 494 -18.58 11.14 23.46
CA GLU A 494 -19.84 11.10 24.20
C GLU A 494 -19.71 10.00 25.26
N GLU A 495 -19.91 10.42 26.51
CA GLU A 495 -20.07 9.57 27.67
C GLU A 495 -21.19 8.55 27.44
N GLY A 496 -20.83 7.27 27.49
CA GLY A 496 -21.75 6.15 27.45
C GLY A 496 -21.34 5.10 28.48
N THR A 497 -21.78 5.33 29.71
CA THR A 497 -21.97 4.38 30.83
C THR A 497 -21.40 2.97 30.69
N HIS A 498 -20.47 2.67 31.60
CA HIS A 498 -20.18 1.36 32.20
C HIS A 498 -21.35 0.37 32.10
N PHE A 499 -21.10 -0.79 31.51
CA PHE A 499 -21.65 -2.06 31.99
C PHE A 499 -20.63 -3.18 31.76
N ASP A 500 -20.32 -3.86 32.85
CA ASP A 500 -19.48 -5.04 32.93
C ASP A 500 -20.02 -6.19 32.07
N LEU A 501 -19.14 -6.88 31.32
CA LEU A 501 -18.98 -8.34 31.24
C LEU A 501 -17.92 -8.74 30.20
#